data_AF-A0A963TKU6-F1
#
_entry.id   AF-A0A963TKU6-F1
#
_cell.length_a   1.000
_cell.length_b   1.000
_cell.length_c   1.000
_cell.angle_alpha   90.00
_cell.angle_beta   90.00
_cell.angle_gamma   90.00
#
_symmetry.space_group_name_H-M   'P 1'
#
loop_
_entity.id
_entity.type
_entity.pdbx_description
1 polymer ?
#
loop_
_entity_poly.entity_id
_entity_poly.type
_entity_poly.pdbx_seq_one_letter_code
_entity_poly.pdbx_strand_id
1 'polypeptide(L)' 'RQGGMILLEAANSAYETRVLPEAMVKVQGRLVGLIRCY' A
#
# COMPACT_ATOMS: atom_id res chain seq x y z
N ARG A 1 -8.72 -1.40 21.99
CA ARG A 1 -7.69 -0.81 21.11
C ARG A 1 -7.39 -1.86 20.04
N GLN A 2 -8.17 -1.92 18.96
CA GLN A 2 -7.86 -2.78 17.81
C GLN A 2 -6.71 -2.11 17.05
N GLY A 3 -5.49 -2.26 17.58
CA GLY A 3 -4.28 -1.73 16.96
C GLY A 3 -3.72 -2.75 15.98
N GLY A 4 -3.20 -2.27 14.85
CA GLY A 4 -2.40 -3.08 13.94
C GLY A 4 -3.10 -3.58 12.68
N MET A 5 -4.02 -2.81 12.10
CA MET A 5 -4.48 -3.05 10.72
C MET A 5 -3.95 -1.95 9.80
N ILE A 6 -3.56 -2.33 8.59
CA ILE A 6 -3.05 -1.45 7.54
C ILE A 6 -3.97 -1.55 6.34
N LEU A 7 -4.41 -0.39 5.85
CA LEU A 7 -5.17 -0.26 4.62
C LEU A 7 -4.20 0.01 3.47
N LEU A 8 -4.23 -0.84 2.46
CA LEU A 8 -3.48 -0.70 1.21
C LEU A 8 -4.46 -0.28 0.11
N GLU A 9 -4.62 1.03 -0.07
CA GLU A 9 -5.48 1.62 -1.09
C GLU A 9 -4.80 1.60 -2.46
N ALA A 10 -5.51 1.13 -3.48
CA ALA A 10 -5.02 1.16 -4.84
C ALA A 10 -5.25 2.54 -5.47
N ALA A 11 -4.29 3.03 -6.25
CA ALA A 11 -4.46 4.24 -7.06
C ALA A 11 -5.27 4.00 -8.36
N ASN A 12 -5.79 2.78 -8.57
CA ASN A 12 -6.64 2.40 -9.69
C ASN A 12 -7.98 1.91 -9.14
N SER A 13 -9.08 2.53 -9.59
CA SER A 13 -10.45 2.25 -9.13
C SER A 13 -10.96 0.86 -9.48
N ALA A 14 -10.32 0.16 -10.42
CA ALA A 14 -10.65 -1.23 -10.74
C ALA A 14 -10.29 -2.21 -9.60
N TYR A 15 -9.53 -1.76 -8.59
CA TYR A 15 -9.06 -2.59 -7.49
C TYR A 15 -9.52 -2.06 -6.15
N GLU A 16 -9.93 -2.97 -5.28
CA GLU A 16 -10.37 -2.67 -3.93
C GLU A 16 -9.21 -2.39 -2.95
N THR A 17 -9.51 -1.68 -1.88
CA THR A 17 -8.61 -1.49 -0.74
C THR A 17 -8.43 -2.80 0.02
N ARG A 18 -7.18 -3.19 0.25
CA ARG A 18 -6.87 -4.39 1.05
C ARG A 18 -6.63 -4.00 2.50
N VAL A 19 -7.25 -4.73 3.43
CA VAL A 19 -7.06 -4.53 4.88
C VAL A 19 -6.27 -5.71 5.42
N LEU A 20 -5.05 -5.46 5.90
CA LEU A 20 -4.14 -6.51 6.39
C LEU A 20 -3.66 -6.23 7.81
N PRO A 21 -3.40 -7.25 8.63
CA PRO A 21 -2.71 -7.06 9.89
C PRO A 21 -1.30 -6.47 9.67
N GLU A 22 -0.82 -5.65 10.60
CA GLU A 22 0.49 -4.98 10.52
C GLU A 22 1.64 -5.99 10.39
N ALA A 23 1.53 -7.14 11.05
CA ALA A 23 2.53 -8.21 11.00
C ALA A 23 2.66 -8.85 9.59
N MET A 24 1.67 -8.67 8.72
CA MET A 24 1.69 -9.17 7.34
C MET A 24 2.23 -8.14 6.33
N VAL A 25 2.63 -6.94 6.78
CA VAL A 25 3.05 -5.85 5.90
C VAL A 25 4.46 -5.39 6.28
N LYS A 26 5.38 -5.42 5.30
CA LYS A 26 6.75 -4.92 5.47
C LYS A 26 6.99 -3.71 4.58
N VAL A 27 7.19 -2.53 5.16
CA VAL A 27 7.54 -1.30 4.41
C VAL A 27 8.96 -1.42 3.85
N GLN A 28 9.11 -1.23 2.53
CA GLN A 28 10.43 -1.27 1.86
C GLN A 28 11.03 0.12 1.61
N GLY A 29 10.28 1.19 1.88
CA GLY A 29 10.66 2.56 1.55
C GLY A 29 9.48 3.31 0.93
N ARG A 30 9.78 4.43 0.26
CA ARG A 30 8.80 5.28 -0.42
C ARG A 30 9.21 5.47 -1.88
N LEU A 31 8.23 5.43 -2.78
CA LEU A 31 8.43 5.83 -4.17
C LEU A 31 8.71 7.35 -4.22
N VAL A 32 9.90 7.75 -4.68
CA VAL A 32 10.34 9.16 -4.75
C VAL A 32 10.42 9.74 -6.16
N GLY A 33 10.25 8.92 -7.19
CA GLY A 33 10.25 9.36 -8.59
C GLY A 33 9.83 8.24 -9.53
N LEU A 34 9.31 8.61 -10.70
CA LEU A 34 8.99 7.71 -11.80
C LEU A 34 9.71 8.22 -13.04
N ILE A 35 10.48 7.35 -13.69
CA ILE A 35 11.15 7.64 -14.96
C ILE A 35 10.40 6.90 -16.06
N ARG A 36 9.97 7.63 -17.11
CA ARG A 36 9.37 7.04 -18.30
C ARG A 36 10.14 7.50 -19.53
N CYS A 37 10.48 6.55 -20.40
CA CYS A 37 10.95 6.81 -21.75
C CYS A 37 9.83 6.37 -22.70
N TYR A 38 9.52 7.21 -23.68
CA TYR A 38 8.51 6.95 -24.70
C TYR A 38 9.19 6.74 -26.04
#